data_AF-A0A358S882-F1
#
_entry.id   AF-A0A358S882-F1
#
_cell.length_a   1.000
_cell.length_b   1.000
_cell.length_c   1.000
_cell.angle_alpha   90.00
_cell.angle_beta   90.00
_cell.angle_gamma   90.00
#
_symmetry.space_group_name_H-M   'P 1'
#
loop_
_entity.id
_entity.type
_entity.pdbx_description
1 polymer ?
#
loop_
_entity_poly.entity_id
_entity_poly.type
_entity_poly.pdbx_seq_one_letter_code
_entity_poly.pdbx_strand_id
1 'polypeptide(L)' 'MDVLLEAAANVGFPMVVSIYLLTRIEGKMENLTISINKLTGALEKTT' A
#
# COMPACT_ATOMS: atom_id res chain seq x y z
N MET A 1 13.52 30.97 -10.65
CA MET A 1 12.58 29.88 -10.99
C MET A 1 13.17 28.51 -10.67
N ASP A 2 14.51 28.37 -10.63
CA ASP A 2 15.19 27.09 -10.41
C ASP A 2 15.06 26.54 -8.97
N VAL A 3 15.05 27.42 -7.96
CA VAL A 3 14.93 26.99 -6.54
C VAL A 3 13.59 26.31 -6.25
N LEU A 4 12.49 26.78 -6.85
CA LEU A 4 11.17 26.15 -6.70
C LEU A 4 11.13 24.79 -7.39
N LEU A 5 11.81 24.65 -8.54
CA LEU A 5 11.89 23.38 -9.26
C LEU A 5 12.75 22.36 -8.51
N GLU A 6 13.85 22.81 -7.89
CA GLU A 6 14.73 21.99 -7.05
C GLU A 6 14.04 21.56 -5.75
N ALA A 7 13.29 22.46 -5.11
CA ALA A 7 12.46 22.12 -3.95
C ALA A 7 11.33 21.13 -4.32
N ALA A 8 10.68 21.32 -5.47
CA ALA A 8 9.68 20.40 -5.99
C ALA A 8 10.29 19.03 -6.34
N ALA A 9 11.54 18.97 -6.81
CA ALA A 9 12.23 17.70 -7.05
C ALA A 9 12.59 16.99 -5.73
N ASN A 10 13.12 17.72 -4.76
CA ASN A 10 13.53 17.18 -3.46
C ASN A 10 12.35 16.73 -2.58
N VAL A 11 11.17 17.35 -2.71
CA VAL A 11 9.96 16.97 -1.98
C VAL A 11 9.05 16.05 -2.80
N GLY A 12 8.96 16.29 -4.11
CA GLY A 12 8.08 15.54 -5.01
C GLY A 12 8.51 14.10 -5.20
N PHE A 13 9.82 13.82 -5.27
CA PHE A 13 10.28 12.43 -5.39
C PHE A 13 9.95 11.59 -4.15
N PRO A 14 10.34 12.00 -2.91
CA PRO A 14 9.94 11.27 -1.71
C PRO A 14 8.41 11.17 -1.52
N MET A 15 7.66 12.19 -1.95
CA MET A 15 6.20 12.20 -1.86
C MET A 15 5.56 11.13 -2.75
N VAL A 16 5.96 11.07 -4.03
CA VAL A 16 5.45 10.05 -4.97
C VAL A 16 5.83 8.65 -4.50
N VAL A 17 7.06 8.46 -4.01
CA VAL A 17 7.48 7.18 -3.42
C VAL A 17 6.62 6.81 -2.21
N SER A 18 6.35 7.76 -1.32
CA SER A 18 5.50 7.53 -0.14
C SER A 18 4.08 7.13 -0.54
N ILE A 19 3.47 7.84 -1.49
CA ILE A 19 2.14 7.53 -2.01
C ILE A 19 2.13 6.12 -2.62
N TYR A 20 3.10 5.79 -3.47
CA TYR A 20 3.22 4.46 -4.06
C TYR A 20 3.33 3.36 -2.99
N LEU A 21 4.18 3.56 -1.97
CA LEU A 21 4.36 2.61 -0.89
C LEU A 21 3.08 2.43 -0.06
N LEU A 22 2.39 3.53 0.25
CA LEU A 22 1.12 3.50 0.98
C LEU A 22 0.06 2.70 0.21
N THR A 23 -0.17 3.03 -1.07
CA THR A 23 -1.14 2.30 -1.92
C THR A 23 -0.74 0.82 -2.07
N ARG A 24 0.56 0.52 -2.16
CA ARG A 24 1.05 -0.87 -2.24
C ARG A 24 0.82 -1.65 -0.94
N ILE A 25 0.98 -1.01 0.21
CA ILE A 25 0.74 -1.64 1.52
C ILE A 25 -0.76 -1.90 1.71
N GLU A 26 -1.61 -0.95 1.34
CA GLU A 26 -3.07 -1.09 1.40
C GLU A 26 -3.55 -2.35 0.66
N GLY A 27 -3.10 -2.56 -0.58
CA GLY A 27 -3.43 -3.77 -1.34
C GLY A 27 -2.88 -5.06 -0.71
N LYS A 28 -1.76 -5.02 0.01
CA LYS A 28 -1.25 -6.20 0.75
C LYS A 28 -2.10 -6.52 1.97
N MET A 29 -2.57 -5.49 2.69
CA MET A 29 -3.46 -5.67 3.84
C MET A 29 -4.81 -6.24 3.43
N GLU A 30 -5.38 -5.77 2.33
CA GLU A 30 -6.62 -6.33 1.78
C GLU A 30 -6.46 -7.82 1.45
N ASN A 31 -5.37 -8.18 0.75
CA ASN A 31 -5.07 -9.58 0.43
C ASN A 31 -4.89 -10.45 1.68
N LEU A 32 -4.29 -9.91 2.74
CA LEU A 32 -4.14 -10.61 4.02
C LEU A 32 -5.51 -10.87 4.65
N THR A 33 -6.38 -9.87 4.71
CA THR A 33 -7.75 -9.99 5.20
C THR A 33 -8.54 -11.05 4.42
N ILE A 34 -8.45 -11.03 3.08
CA ILE A 34 -9.07 -12.05 2.22
C ILE A 34 -8.53 -13.44 2.55
N SER A 35 -7.22 -13.57 2.75
CA SER A 35 -6.58 -14.86 3.05
C SER A 35 -7.03 -15.43 4.39
N ILE A 36 -7.15 -14.58 5.42
CA ILE A 36 -7.68 -14.95 6.74
C ILE A 36 -9.14 -15.41 6.62
N ASN A 37 -9.99 -14.64 5.95
CA ASN A 37 -11.41 -15.02 5.78
C ASN A 37 -11.57 -16.33 5.01
N LYS A 38 -10.77 -16.55 3.97
CA LYS A 38 -10.75 -17.82 3.23
C LYS A 38 -10.32 -18.99 4.11
N LEU A 39 -9.31 -18.80 4.96
CA LEU A 39 -8.85 -19.82 5.89
C LEU A 39 -9.96 -20.16 6.91
N THR A 40 -10.55 -19.15 7.54
CA THR A 40 -11.66 -19.34 8.49
C THR A 40 -12.82 -20.10 7.84
N GLY A 41 -13.26 -19.68 6.66
CA GLY A 41 -14.34 -20.37 5.95
C GLY A 41 -13.99 -21.80 5.51
N ALA A 42 -12.72 -22.11 5.26
CA ALA A 42 -12.28 -23.47 4.97
C ALA A 42 -12.33 -24.37 6.22
N LEU A 43 -11.99 -23.83 7.39
CA LEU A 43 -12.08 -24.54 8.67
C LEU A 43 -13.54 -24.83 9.05
N GLU A 44 -14.43 -23.85 8.89
CA GLU A 44 -15.87 -24.00 9.16
C GLU A 44 -16.53 -25.04 8.25
N LYS A 45 -16.12 -25.14 6.98
CA LYS A 45 -16.67 -26.15 6.04
C LYS A 45 -16.21 -27.58 6.35
N THR A 46 -15.13 -27.74 7.09
CA THR A 46 -14.52 -29.05 7.36
C THR A 46 -15.00 -29.64 8.70
N THR A 47 -15.62 -28.83 9.56
CA THR A 47 -16.22 -29.26 10.84
C THR A 47 -17.71 -29.47 10.68
#